data_AF-A0A5B7BAJ5-F1
#
_entry.id   AF-A0A5B7BAJ5-F1
#
_cell.length_a   1.000
_cell.length_b   1.000
_cell.length_c   1.000
_cell.angle_alpha   90.00
_cell.angle_beta   90.00
_cell.angle_gamma   90.00
#
_symmetry.space_group_name_H-M   'P 1'
#
loop_
_entity.id
_entity.type
_entity.pdbx_description
1 polymer ?
#
loop_
_entity_poly.entity_id
_entity_poly.type
_entity_poly.pdbx_seq_one_letter_code
_entity_poly.pdbx_strand_id
1 'polypeptide(L)'
;MSYSLAGFTHSAFVLGYEAGISKCPIDGNSVPPGALITFVQKGHQYLEMEANLTSQSDTDVDEDFSFLQPLDLIKKDVHELRQMIKDKKKSQQKGREKEIDSKHEAECDRAREREKQDREKECEKDRKRIEKDEGREKQHEDHTD
;
A
#
# COMPACT_ATOMS: atom_id res chain seq x y z
N MET A 1 28.14 21.99 -44.65
CA MET A 1 28.90 22.11 -43.39
C MET A 1 29.33 20.71 -42.98
N SER A 2 30.62 20.42 -43.07
CA SER A 2 31.19 19.09 -42.82
C SER A 2 31.62 19.02 -41.36
N TYR A 3 30.89 18.30 -40.51
CA TYR A 3 31.30 18.07 -39.13
C TYR A 3 32.45 17.06 -39.13
N SER A 4 33.68 17.56 -39.15
CA SER A 4 34.87 16.76 -38.88
C SER A 4 34.79 16.27 -37.43
N LEU A 5 34.76 14.94 -37.26
CA LEU A 5 34.80 14.24 -35.98
C LEU A 5 36.13 14.58 -35.27
N ALA A 6 36.19 15.70 -34.57
CA ALA A 6 37.40 16.16 -33.89
C ALA A 6 37.71 15.29 -32.66
N GLY A 7 38.90 14.65 -32.63
CA GLY A 7 39.61 14.36 -31.38
C GLY A 7 40.42 13.05 -31.31
N PHE A 8 39.96 11.95 -31.91
CA PHE A 8 40.48 10.61 -31.56
C PHE A 8 41.05 9.80 -32.73
N THR A 9 41.51 10.44 -33.81
CA THR A 9 41.98 9.75 -35.03
C THR A 9 43.08 8.72 -34.76
N HIS A 10 44.08 9.07 -33.92
CA HIS A 10 45.15 8.13 -33.57
C HIS A 10 44.63 6.93 -32.76
N SER A 11 43.77 7.17 -31.77
CA SER A 11 43.16 6.11 -30.97
C SER A 11 42.26 5.19 -31.80
N ALA A 12 41.46 5.76 -32.70
CA ALA A 12 40.61 5.01 -33.61
C ALA A 12 41.43 4.13 -34.57
N PHE A 13 42.57 4.63 -35.07
CA PHE A 13 43.48 3.87 -35.92
C PHE A 13 44.09 2.68 -35.19
N VAL A 14 44.67 2.91 -34.00
CA VAL A 14 45.28 1.85 -33.19
C VAL A 14 44.24 0.81 -32.78
N LEU A 15 43.08 1.25 -32.26
CA LEU A 15 41.98 0.36 -31.89
C LEU A 15 41.47 -0.44 -33.09
N GLY A 16 41.31 0.20 -34.26
CA GLY A 16 40.87 -0.48 -35.47
C GLY A 16 41.79 -1.62 -35.89
N TYR A 17 43.11 -1.43 -35.70
CA TYR A 17 44.11 -2.45 -35.97
C TYR A 17 44.17 -3.53 -34.87
N GLU A 18 44.31 -3.12 -33.60
CA GLU A 18 44.45 -4.04 -32.46
C GLU A 18 43.20 -4.89 -32.22
N ALA A 19 42.01 -4.29 -32.32
CA ALA A 19 40.74 -5.01 -32.18
C ALA A 19 40.36 -5.77 -33.45
N GLY A 20 41.12 -5.65 -34.54
CA GLY A 20 40.86 -6.34 -35.80
C GLY A 20 39.49 -6.03 -36.39
N ILE A 21 39.03 -4.76 -36.28
CA ILE A 21 37.66 -4.35 -36.65
C ILE A 21 37.34 -4.71 -38.11
N SER A 22 38.33 -4.68 -39.00
CA SER A 22 38.20 -5.07 -40.41
C SER A 22 37.84 -6.55 -40.65
N LYS A 23 38.02 -7.41 -39.64
CA LYS A 23 37.69 -8.84 -39.67
C LYS A 23 36.37 -9.14 -38.96
N CYS A 24 35.75 -8.16 -38.32
CA CYS A 24 34.48 -8.34 -37.65
C CYS A 24 33.33 -8.41 -38.69
N PRO A 25 32.38 -9.35 -38.55
CA PRO A 25 31.26 -9.49 -39.47
C PRO A 25 30.14 -8.47 -39.18
N ILE A 26 30.50 -7.22 -38.89
CA ILE A 26 29.57 -6.15 -38.52
C ILE A 26 29.50 -5.14 -39.66
N ASP A 27 28.29 -4.88 -40.18
CA ASP A 27 28.06 -3.81 -41.15
C ASP A 27 27.98 -2.45 -40.45
N GLY A 28 28.98 -1.59 -40.67
CA GLY A 28 29.02 -0.25 -40.09
C GLY A 28 27.87 0.66 -40.53
N ASN A 29 27.26 0.41 -41.70
CA ASN A 29 26.10 1.19 -42.16
C ASN A 29 24.81 0.86 -41.40
N SER A 30 24.76 -0.33 -40.78
CA SER A 30 23.63 -0.75 -39.94
C SER A 30 23.66 -0.12 -38.54
N VAL A 31 24.81 0.45 -38.15
CA VAL A 31 25.02 1.06 -36.82
C VAL A 31 24.71 2.55 -36.89
N PRO A 32 23.68 3.05 -36.19
CA PRO A 32 23.35 4.46 -36.20
C PRO A 32 24.44 5.30 -35.51
N PRO A 33 24.67 6.56 -35.93
CA PRO A 33 25.58 7.46 -35.25
C PRO A 33 25.21 7.59 -33.77
N GLY A 34 26.21 7.48 -32.88
CA GLY A 34 26.00 7.58 -31.43
C GLY A 34 25.52 6.29 -30.76
N ALA A 35 25.43 5.16 -31.47
CA ALA A 35 24.94 3.88 -30.92
C ALA A 35 25.59 3.49 -29.58
N LEU A 36 26.91 3.64 -29.43
CA LEU A 36 27.61 3.34 -28.18
C LEU A 36 27.13 4.23 -27.02
N ILE A 37 27.00 5.54 -27.26
CA ILE A 37 26.54 6.50 -26.26
C ILE A 37 25.11 6.17 -25.84
N THR A 38 24.24 5.92 -26.82
CA THR A 38 22.84 5.52 -26.56
C THR A 38 22.76 4.21 -25.78
N PHE A 39 23.60 3.23 -26.10
CA PHE A 39 23.63 1.95 -25.39
C PHE A 39 24.01 2.15 -23.92
N VAL A 40 25.06 2.93 -23.64
CA VAL A 40 25.47 3.27 -22.26
C VAL A 40 24.37 4.04 -21.53
N GLN A 41 23.78 5.05 -22.17
CA GLN A 41 22.69 5.84 -21.56
C GLN A 41 21.47 4.97 -21.22
N LYS A 42 21.06 4.08 -22.12
CA LYS A 42 19.95 3.15 -21.86
C LYS A 42 20.30 2.11 -20.81
N GLY A 43 21.55 1.62 -20.78
CA GLY A 43 22.03 0.72 -19.74
C GLY A 43 21.97 1.35 -18.34
N HIS A 44 22.33 2.63 -18.23
CA HIS A 44 22.20 3.37 -16.97
C HIS A 44 20.73 3.50 -16.53
N GLN A 45 19.83 3.90 -17.45
CA GLN A 45 18.39 3.99 -17.17
C GLN A 45 17.79 2.64 -16.79
N TYR A 46 18.25 1.57 -17.42
CA TYR A 46 17.83 0.21 -17.08
C TYR A 46 18.20 -0.14 -15.64
N LEU A 47 19.43 0.18 -15.20
CA LEU A 47 19.87 -0.06 -13.83
C LEU A 47 19.06 0.74 -12.79
N GLU A 48 18.75 2.01 -13.08
CA GLU A 48 17.88 2.82 -12.22
C GLU A 48 16.48 2.21 -12.11
N MET A 49 15.92 1.72 -13.22
CA MET A 49 14.62 1.06 -13.23
C MET A 49 14.65 -0.25 -12.43
N GLU A 50 15.68 -1.08 -12.58
CA GLU A 50 15.84 -2.30 -11.79
C GLU A 50 15.91 -2.01 -10.29
N ALA A 51 16.65 -0.98 -9.89
CA ALA A 51 16.73 -0.56 -8.49
C ALA A 51 15.36 -0.09 -7.96
N ASN A 52 14.62 0.70 -8.74
CA ASN A 52 13.29 1.17 -8.36
C ASN A 52 12.28 0.01 -8.26
N LEU A 53 12.26 -0.90 -9.23
CA LEU A 53 11.38 -2.07 -9.22
C LEU A 53 11.73 -3.04 -8.07
N THR A 54 13.02 -3.23 -7.78
CA THR A 54 13.48 -4.09 -6.68
C THR A 54 13.20 -3.46 -5.32
N SER A 55 13.21 -2.13 -5.22
CA SER A 55 12.85 -1.42 -3.98
C SER A 55 11.35 -1.39 -3.67
N GLN A 56 10.51 -1.71 -4.65
CA GLN A 56 9.05 -1.72 -4.51
C GLN A 56 8.52 -2.98 -3.80
N SER A 57 9.33 -4.02 -3.62
CA SER A 57 8.93 -5.22 -2.85
C SER A 57 9.10 -5.07 -1.33
N ASP A 58 9.95 -4.17 -0.84
CA ASP A 58 10.40 -4.21 0.56
C ASP A 58 10.37 -2.89 1.32
N THR A 59 9.81 -1.81 0.77
CA THR A 59 9.70 -0.57 1.57
C THR A 59 8.39 0.18 1.35
N ASP A 60 7.76 0.58 2.46
CA ASP A 60 6.62 1.52 2.57
C ASP A 60 6.87 2.91 1.93
N VAL A 61 7.85 3.04 1.02
CA VAL A 61 8.20 4.30 0.36
C VAL A 61 7.08 4.78 -0.54
N ASP A 62 6.36 3.88 -1.20
CA ASP A 62 5.26 4.24 -2.11
C ASP A 62 4.08 4.86 -1.34
N GLU A 63 3.77 4.34 -0.15
CA GLU A 63 2.78 4.94 0.74
C GLU A 63 3.26 6.26 1.32
N ASP A 64 4.56 6.39 1.62
CA ASP A 64 5.12 7.64 2.12
C ASP A 64 5.06 8.77 1.06
N PHE A 65 5.26 8.48 -0.23
CA PHE A 65 5.09 9.47 -1.30
C PHE A 65 3.63 9.85 -1.55
N SER A 66 2.67 8.98 -1.24
CA SER A 66 1.23 9.32 -1.31
C SER A 66 0.86 10.49 -0.37
N PHE A 67 1.67 10.73 0.67
CA PHE A 67 1.51 11.85 1.59
C PHE A 67 2.01 13.17 1.02
N LEU A 68 2.75 13.18 -0.09
CA LEU A 68 3.36 14.38 -0.67
C LEU A 68 2.62 14.81 -1.93
N GLN A 69 2.53 16.12 -2.15
CA GLN A 69 2.09 16.64 -3.45
C GLN A 69 3.30 16.80 -4.39
N PRO A 70 3.13 16.69 -5.71
CA PRO A 70 4.24 16.85 -6.66
C PRO A 70 5.02 18.16 -6.47
N LEU A 71 4.32 19.22 -6.07
CA LEU A 71 4.92 20.53 -5.83
C LEU A 71 5.78 20.57 -4.56
N ASP A 72 5.50 19.73 -3.57
CA ASP A 72 6.30 19.62 -2.35
C ASP A 72 7.71 19.13 -2.68
N LEU A 73 7.83 18.15 -3.59
CA LEU A 73 9.13 17.59 -4.01
C LEU A 73 10.03 18.64 -4.67
N ILE A 74 9.43 19.67 -5.28
CA ILE A 74 10.15 20.73 -6.01
C ILE A 74 10.49 21.89 -5.07
N LYS A 75 9.60 22.19 -4.11
CA LYS A 75 9.68 23.43 -3.31
C LYS A 75 10.28 23.24 -1.92
N LYS A 76 10.29 22.01 -1.39
CA LYS A 76 10.69 21.74 0.00
C LYS A 76 11.95 20.90 0.04
N ASP A 77 12.74 21.07 1.09
CA ASP A 77 13.93 20.28 1.29
C ASP A 77 13.63 18.91 1.91
N VAL A 78 14.63 18.03 1.89
CA VAL A 78 14.49 16.64 2.32
C VAL A 78 14.06 16.51 3.79
N HIS A 79 14.46 17.42 4.68
CA HIS A 79 14.06 17.36 6.08
C HIS A 79 12.58 17.71 6.26
N GLU A 80 12.11 18.75 5.58
CA GLU A 80 10.70 19.15 5.58
C GLU A 80 9.80 18.05 5.01
N LEU A 81 10.20 17.44 3.89
CA LEU A 81 9.49 16.33 3.27
C LEU A 81 9.36 15.13 4.23
N ARG A 82 10.45 14.77 4.92
CA ARG A 82 10.45 13.68 5.92
C ARG A 82 9.56 13.99 7.12
N GLN A 83 9.49 15.25 7.54
CA GLN A 83 8.63 15.66 8.65
C GLN A 83 7.15 15.53 8.29
N MET A 84 6.77 15.98 7.09
CA MET A 84 5.40 15.86 6.60
C MET A 84 4.93 14.41 6.48
N ILE A 85 5.79 13.52 5.98
CA ILE A 85 5.52 12.08 5.90
C ILE A 85 5.24 11.52 7.31
N LYS A 86 6.11 11.82 8.28
CA LYS A 86 5.94 11.36 9.66
C LYS A 86 4.64 11.85 10.30
N ASP A 87 4.29 13.11 10.08
CA ASP A 87 3.09 13.70 10.67
C ASP A 87 1.81 13.14 10.06
N LYS A 88 1.78 12.96 8.72
CA LYS A 88 0.65 12.32 8.04
C LYS A 88 0.49 10.85 8.45
N LYS A 89 1.58 10.09 8.55
CA LYS A 89 1.56 8.69 9.00
C LYS A 89 1.00 8.54 10.43
N LYS A 90 1.41 9.43 11.35
CA LYS A 90 0.85 9.49 12.72
C LYS A 90 -0.63 9.84 12.75
N SER A 91 -1.09 10.74 11.88
CA SER A 91 -2.51 11.15 11.82
C SER A 91 -3.42 10.04 11.31
N GLN A 92 -2.97 9.26 10.31
CA GLN A 92 -3.70 8.08 9.84
C GLN A 92 -3.81 7.00 10.92
N GLN A 93 -2.72 6.73 11.63
CA GLN A 93 -2.72 5.71 12.69
C GLN A 93 -3.70 6.07 13.82
N LYS A 94 -3.69 7.33 14.27
CA LYS A 94 -4.65 7.83 15.26
C LYS A 94 -6.10 7.81 14.79
N GLY A 95 -6.34 8.01 13.50
CA GLY A 95 -7.68 7.90 12.91
C GLY A 95 -8.22 6.48 12.95
N ARG A 96 -7.40 5.50 12.54
CA ARG A 96 -7.78 4.08 12.56
C ARG A 96 -8.00 3.55 13.97
N GLU A 97 -7.19 3.95 14.93
CA GLU A 97 -7.32 3.53 16.34
C GLU A 97 -8.64 4.02 16.96
N LYS A 98 -9.03 5.27 16.70
CA LYS A 98 -10.33 5.82 17.14
C LYS A 98 -11.53 5.16 16.47
N GLU A 99 -11.39 4.77 15.20
CA GLU A 99 -12.45 4.06 14.49
C GLU A 99 -12.67 2.66 15.06
N ILE A 100 -11.59 1.96 15.43
CA ILE A 100 -11.66 0.64 16.05
C ILE A 100 -12.29 0.74 17.45
N ASP A 101 -11.88 1.71 18.25
CA ASP A 101 -12.42 1.96 19.60
C ASP A 101 -13.93 2.29 19.56
N SER A 102 -14.33 3.20 18.66
CA SER A 102 -15.74 3.56 18.47
C SER A 102 -16.60 2.40 17.99
N LYS A 103 -16.07 1.51 17.13
CA LYS A 103 -16.77 0.29 16.71
C LYS A 103 -16.92 -0.70 17.86
N HIS A 104 -15.90 -0.85 18.70
CA HIS A 104 -15.93 -1.74 19.84
C HIS A 104 -16.92 -1.26 20.91
N GLU A 105 -16.98 0.04 21.22
CA GLU A 105 -18.00 0.60 22.11
C GLU A 105 -19.42 0.36 21.57
N ALA A 106 -19.66 0.66 20.29
CA ALA A 106 -20.97 0.45 19.67
C ALA A 106 -21.40 -1.02 19.64
N GLU A 107 -20.46 -1.96 19.56
CA GLU A 107 -20.72 -3.39 19.64
C GLU A 107 -21.01 -3.85 21.09
N CYS A 108 -20.24 -3.36 22.06
CA CYS A 108 -20.48 -3.63 23.49
C CYS A 108 -21.86 -3.13 23.95
N ASP A 109 -22.28 -1.95 23.51
CA ASP A 109 -23.60 -1.41 23.86
C ASP A 109 -24.73 -2.25 23.28
N ARG A 110 -24.59 -2.68 22.01
CA ARG A 110 -25.56 -3.59 21.37
C ARG A 110 -25.62 -4.96 22.05
N ALA A 111 -24.50 -5.47 22.54
CA ALA A 111 -24.45 -6.74 23.27
C ALA A 111 -25.22 -6.64 24.61
N ARG A 112 -25.01 -5.56 25.37
CA ARG A 112 -25.72 -5.30 26.62
C ARG A 112 -27.23 -5.13 26.43
N GLU A 113 -27.65 -4.51 25.33
CA GLU A 113 -29.08 -4.33 25.04
C GLU A 113 -29.76 -5.67 24.72
N ARG A 114 -29.10 -6.56 23.97
CA ARG A 114 -29.59 -7.91 23.69
C ARG A 114 -29.73 -8.74 24.97
N GLU A 115 -28.74 -8.68 25.87
CA GLU A 115 -28.79 -9.40 27.14
C GLU A 115 -29.98 -8.97 28.01
N LYS A 116 -30.26 -7.65 28.06
CA LYS A 116 -31.44 -7.13 28.79
C LYS A 116 -32.75 -7.64 28.21
N GLN A 117 -32.90 -7.59 26.88
CA GLN A 117 -34.11 -8.06 26.21
C GLN A 117 -34.34 -9.56 26.42
N ASP A 118 -33.29 -10.37 26.43
CA ASP A 118 -33.42 -11.81 26.63
C ASP A 118 -33.79 -12.14 28.08
N ARG A 119 -33.25 -11.41 29.05
CA ARG A 119 -33.61 -11.54 30.47
C ARG A 119 -35.06 -11.12 30.74
N GLU A 120 -35.56 -10.07 30.08
CA GLU A 120 -36.97 -9.67 30.16
C GLU A 120 -37.90 -10.73 29.57
N LYS A 121 -37.56 -11.30 28.40
CA LYS A 121 -38.33 -12.39 27.78
C LYS A 121 -38.37 -13.64 28.67
N GLU A 122 -37.30 -13.93 29.40
CA GLU A 122 -37.24 -15.05 30.34
C GLU A 122 -38.15 -14.82 31.55
N CYS A 123 -38.07 -13.63 32.18
CA CYS A 123 -38.97 -13.27 33.28
C CYS A 123 -40.45 -13.27 32.86
N GLU A 124 -40.78 -12.83 31.65
CA GLU A 124 -42.15 -12.86 31.15
C GLU A 124 -42.66 -14.29 30.93
N LYS A 125 -41.80 -15.19 30.43
CA LYS A 125 -42.13 -16.62 30.27
C LYS A 125 -42.36 -17.30 31.61
N ASP A 126 -41.53 -17.02 32.60
CA ASP A 126 -41.67 -17.60 33.94
C ASP A 126 -42.94 -17.13 34.64
N ARG A 127 -43.27 -15.84 34.53
CA ARG A 127 -44.53 -15.30 35.04
C ARG A 127 -45.75 -15.98 34.40
N LYS A 128 -45.74 -16.18 33.07
CA LYS A 128 -46.80 -16.90 32.36
C LYS A 128 -46.92 -18.37 32.76
N ARG A 129 -45.83 -19.02 33.17
CA ARG A 129 -45.86 -20.39 33.69
C ARG A 129 -46.52 -20.44 35.06
N ILE A 130 -46.14 -19.54 35.97
CA ILE A 130 -46.74 -19.44 37.32
C ILE A 130 -48.24 -19.18 37.22
N GLU A 131 -48.67 -18.21 36.41
CA GLU A 131 -50.10 -17.90 36.22
C GLU A 131 -50.89 -19.08 35.63
N LYS A 132 -50.25 -19.92 34.80
CA LYS A 132 -50.89 -21.10 34.20
C LYS A 132 -50.99 -22.29 35.17
N ASP A 133 -50.03 -22.45 36.08
CA ASP A 133 -50.09 -23.48 37.13
C ASP A 133 -51.11 -23.09 38.22
N GLU A 134 -51.16 -21.83 38.65
CA GLU A 134 -52.21 -21.35 39.58
C GLU A 134 -53.63 -21.51 39.00
N GLY A 135 -53.79 -21.35 37.68
CA GLY A 135 -55.07 -21.59 36.99
C GLY A 135 -55.48 -23.07 36.93
N ARG A 136 -54.53 -24.01 37.04
CA ARG A 136 -54.79 -25.45 37.08
C ARG A 136 -55.10 -25.96 38.48
N GLU A 137 -54.47 -25.39 39.50
CA GLU A 137 -54.78 -25.70 40.91
C GLU A 137 -56.20 -25.26 41.28
N LYS A 138 -56.64 -24.08 40.83
CA LYS A 138 -58.01 -23.59 41.04
C LYS A 138 -59.10 -24.41 40.34
N GLN A 139 -58.75 -25.20 39.31
CA GLN A 139 -59.69 -26.13 38.65
C GLN A 139 -59.73 -27.51 39.33
N HIS A 140 -58.75 -27.84 40.17
CA HIS A 140 -58.71 -29.13 40.89
C HIS A 140 -59.39 -29.03 42.28
N GLU A 141 -59.55 -27.83 42.84
CA GLU A 141 -60.35 -27.58 44.05
C GLU A 141 -61.87 -27.57 43.78
N ASP A 142 -62.33 -27.21 42.58
CA ASP A 142 -63.77 -27.11 42.24
C ASP A 142 -64.40 -28.46 41.83
N HIS A 143 -63.64 -29.56 41.87
CA HIS A 143 -64.13 -30.91 41.53
C HIS A 143 -64.02 -31.91 42.69
N THR A 144 -63.76 -31.44 43.91
CA THR A 144 -63.76 -32.26 45.12
C THR A 144 -64.75 -31.70 46.15
N ASP A 145 -66.05 -31.71 45.80
CA ASP A 145 -67.19 -31.74 46.74
C ASP A 145 -68.25 -32.71 46.20
#